data_AF-A0AAU4XKB9-F1
#
_entry.id   AF-A0AAU4XKB9-F1
#
_cell.length_a   1.000
_cell.length_b   1.000
_cell.length_c   1.000
_cell.angle_alpha   90.00
_cell.angle_beta   90.00
_cell.angle_gamma   90.00
#
_symmetry.space_group_name_H-M   'P 1'
#
loop_
_entity.id
_entity.type
_entity.pdbx_description
1 polymer ?
#
loop_
_entity_poly.entity_id
_entity_poly.type
_entity_poly.pdbx_seq_one_letter_code
_entity_poly.pdbx_strand_id
1 'polypeptide(L)'
;MIDGTSPTTAPPPPELVKDDELTGHAVVANSTMNRARVLAGVNSYARELGFSPAEFLNDHGPAPSWLDLCSGEGLALREAARQLPRAVITGVDLVGPLLRTALPDGLELVTANLGRWSPGRRYDLITCVHGLHYIGDRLALLERAASWLTGTGLLVAHLDPSTLRRPDGSDASRPVLAALRAAGFQYAARHHRLSLRGGRPVTLPFAYLGADPHAGPNYTGQPAVASYYR
;
A
#
# COMPACT_ATOMS: atom_id res chain seq x y z
N MET A 1 -32.03 -25.35 -38.61
CA MET A 1 -32.12 -23.89 -38.68
C MET A 1 -31.30 -23.34 -37.52
N ILE A 2 -30.40 -22.42 -37.87
CA ILE A 2 -29.35 -21.76 -37.11
C ILE A 2 -29.75 -21.28 -35.70
N ASP A 3 -28.94 -21.68 -34.72
CA ASP A 3 -28.90 -21.16 -33.34
C ASP A 3 -28.52 -19.67 -33.34
N GLY A 4 -29.44 -18.83 -32.87
CA GLY A 4 -29.22 -17.41 -32.67
C GLY A 4 -28.61 -17.15 -31.29
N THR A 5 -27.30 -17.38 -31.14
CA THR A 5 -26.56 -16.84 -30.00
C THR A 5 -26.23 -15.39 -30.30
N SER A 6 -27.00 -14.46 -29.75
CA SER A 6 -26.66 -13.03 -29.78
C SER A 6 -25.26 -12.85 -29.19
N PRO A 7 -24.34 -12.11 -29.84
CA PRO A 7 -23.05 -11.82 -29.25
C PRO A 7 -23.30 -10.98 -28.00
N THR A 8 -22.98 -11.53 -26.82
CA THR A 8 -22.87 -10.75 -25.58
C THR A 8 -21.77 -9.72 -25.83
N THR A 9 -22.16 -8.51 -26.21
CA THR A 9 -21.25 -7.36 -26.27
C THR A 9 -20.68 -7.17 -24.87
N ALA A 10 -19.37 -7.34 -24.74
CA ALA A 10 -18.68 -7.04 -23.51
C ALA A 10 -19.05 -5.61 -23.07
N PRO A 11 -19.27 -5.36 -21.76
CA PRO A 11 -19.53 -4.01 -21.29
C PRO A 11 -18.40 -3.07 -21.75
N PRO A 12 -18.71 -1.80 -22.06
CA PRO A 12 -17.70 -0.82 -22.40
C PRO A 12 -16.64 -0.75 -21.28
N PRO A 13 -15.37 -0.48 -21.61
CA PRO A 13 -14.33 -0.33 -20.59
C PRO A 13 -14.73 0.78 -19.60
N PRO A 14 -14.42 0.63 -18.31
CA PRO A 14 -14.80 1.62 -17.31
C PRO A 14 -14.13 2.96 -17.58
N GLU A 15 -14.82 4.04 -17.20
CA GLU A 15 -14.25 5.38 -17.21
C GLU A 15 -13.16 5.46 -16.12
N LEU A 16 -11.90 5.61 -16.55
CA LEU A 16 -10.76 5.64 -15.65
C LEU A 16 -10.55 7.05 -15.11
N VAL A 17 -10.49 7.18 -13.78
CA VAL A 17 -10.16 8.44 -13.12
C VAL A 17 -8.65 8.57 -12.89
N LYS A 18 -8.15 9.81 -12.87
CA LYS A 18 -6.76 10.11 -12.52
C LYS A 18 -6.57 10.19 -11.01
N ASP A 19 -5.34 10.04 -10.52
CA ASP A 19 -5.02 10.02 -9.09
C ASP A 19 -5.56 11.24 -8.32
N ASP A 20 -5.48 12.43 -8.90
CA ASP A 20 -5.99 13.65 -8.25
C ASP A 20 -7.49 13.59 -8.01
N GLU A 21 -8.26 13.12 -9.00
CA GLU A 21 -9.70 12.92 -8.87
C GLU A 21 -10.02 11.75 -7.92
N LEU A 22 -9.26 10.66 -8.04
CA LEU A 22 -9.40 9.47 -7.20
C LEU A 22 -9.27 9.81 -5.71
N THR A 23 -8.40 10.74 -5.34
CA THR A 23 -8.22 11.15 -3.93
C THR A 23 -9.43 11.83 -3.32
N GLY A 24 -10.42 12.27 -4.12
CA GLY A 24 -11.71 12.77 -3.62
C GLY A 24 -12.81 11.69 -3.57
N HIS A 25 -12.57 10.50 -4.10
CA HIS A 25 -13.60 9.47 -4.23
C HIS A 25 -13.94 8.78 -2.91
N ALA A 26 -15.21 8.48 -2.65
CA ALA A 26 -15.68 7.90 -1.36
C ALA A 26 -15.14 6.49 -1.04
N VAL A 27 -14.51 5.81 -2.02
CA VAL A 27 -13.79 4.54 -1.80
C VAL A 27 -12.37 4.79 -1.30
N VAL A 28 -11.78 5.96 -1.57
CA VAL A 28 -10.39 6.28 -1.24
C VAL A 28 -10.31 7.27 -0.08
N ALA A 29 -11.10 8.35 -0.15
CA ALA A 29 -11.21 9.35 0.90
C ALA A 29 -12.18 8.92 2.02
N ASN A 30 -11.95 7.76 2.63
CA ASN A 30 -12.89 7.20 3.58
C ASN A 30 -12.22 6.51 4.78
N SER A 31 -12.26 7.21 5.91
CA SER A 31 -11.70 6.73 7.17
C SER A 31 -12.51 5.58 7.81
N THR A 32 -13.78 5.37 7.41
CA THR A 32 -14.62 4.30 7.98
C THR A 32 -14.15 2.90 7.61
N MET A 33 -13.32 2.77 6.57
CA MET A 33 -12.73 1.49 6.16
C MET A 33 -11.43 1.15 6.91
N ASN A 34 -10.97 2.06 7.78
CA ASN A 34 -9.84 1.79 8.66
C ASN A 34 -10.18 0.68 9.66
N ARG A 35 -9.34 -0.35 9.72
CA ARG A 35 -9.54 -1.52 10.59
C ARG A 35 -8.97 -1.36 12.00
N ALA A 36 -8.53 -0.15 12.36
CA ALA A 36 -8.01 0.22 13.68
C ALA A 36 -7.01 -0.80 14.24
N ARG A 37 -6.09 -1.27 13.39
CA ARG A 37 -5.12 -2.31 13.77
C ARG A 37 -4.12 -1.75 14.78
N VAL A 38 -3.88 -2.53 15.82
CA VAL A 38 -2.86 -2.28 16.85
C VAL A 38 -1.53 -2.90 16.45
N LEU A 39 -0.48 -2.73 17.25
CA LEU A 39 0.85 -3.23 16.92
C LEU A 39 0.95 -4.75 17.02
N ALA A 40 0.40 -5.33 18.10
CA ALA A 40 0.46 -6.77 18.41
C ALA A 40 -0.91 -7.34 18.82
N GLY A 41 -1.08 -8.67 18.75
CA GLY A 41 -2.34 -9.36 19.06
C GLY A 41 -3.11 -9.84 17.82
N VAL A 42 -4.42 -10.10 17.98
CA VAL A 42 -5.24 -10.75 16.93
C VAL A 42 -5.52 -9.85 15.73
N ASN A 43 -5.84 -8.57 15.96
CA ASN A 43 -6.06 -7.57 14.90
C ASN A 43 -4.86 -6.61 14.83
N SER A 44 -3.72 -7.11 14.37
CA SER A 44 -2.44 -6.41 14.53
C SER A 44 -1.56 -6.38 13.30
N TYR A 45 -0.66 -5.41 13.28
CA TYR A 45 0.42 -5.34 12.29
C TYR A 45 1.30 -6.59 12.34
N ALA A 46 1.64 -7.09 13.54
CA ALA A 46 2.46 -8.28 13.68
C ALA A 46 1.87 -9.50 12.95
N ARG A 47 0.54 -9.68 13.02
CA ARG A 47 -0.16 -10.77 12.33
C ARG A 47 -0.15 -10.60 10.81
N GLU A 48 -0.46 -9.39 10.33
CA GLU A 48 -0.56 -9.10 8.89
C GLU A 48 0.82 -9.19 8.21
N LEU A 49 1.84 -8.63 8.85
CA LEU A 49 3.20 -8.62 8.33
C LEU A 49 3.90 -9.97 8.49
N GLY A 50 3.47 -10.78 9.46
CA GLY A 50 4.08 -12.08 9.76
C GLY A 50 5.36 -11.98 10.60
N PHE A 51 5.64 -10.82 11.18
CA PHE A 51 6.73 -10.56 12.12
C PHE A 51 6.36 -9.35 13.00
N SER A 52 6.98 -9.21 14.18
CA SER A 52 6.78 -8.04 15.05
C SER A 52 7.57 -6.83 14.52
N PRO A 53 6.91 -5.70 14.13
CA PRO A 53 7.63 -4.50 13.70
C PRO A 53 8.53 -3.93 14.79
N ALA A 54 8.10 -4.00 16.06
CA ALA A 54 8.88 -3.48 17.17
C ALA A 54 10.17 -4.28 17.42
N GLU A 55 10.08 -5.61 17.39
CA GLU A 55 11.26 -6.47 17.52
C GLU A 55 12.21 -6.26 16.33
N PHE A 56 11.68 -6.22 15.10
CA PHE A 56 12.47 -5.95 13.90
C PHE A 56 13.26 -4.63 13.99
N LEU A 57 12.61 -3.55 14.43
CA LEU A 57 13.23 -2.24 14.57
C LEU A 57 14.26 -2.23 15.70
N ASN A 58 13.96 -2.84 16.84
CA ASN A 58 14.89 -2.96 17.97
C ASN A 58 16.17 -3.70 17.56
N ASP A 59 16.04 -4.77 16.79
CA ASP A 59 17.18 -5.55 16.27
C ASP A 59 17.99 -4.79 15.20
N HIS A 60 17.37 -3.81 14.53
CA HIS A 60 18.04 -3.02 13.49
C HIS A 60 19.07 -2.03 14.06
N GLY A 61 18.83 -1.51 15.27
CA GLY A 61 19.77 -0.61 15.92
C GLY A 61 19.15 0.33 16.96
N PRO A 62 19.96 1.24 17.52
CA PRO A 62 19.56 2.05 18.67
C PRO A 62 18.56 3.17 18.35
N ALA A 63 18.48 3.63 17.09
CA ALA A 63 17.58 4.70 16.65
C ALA A 63 16.99 4.37 15.26
N PRO A 64 16.18 3.29 15.16
CA PRO A 64 15.69 2.79 13.89
C PRO A 64 14.56 3.69 13.36
N SER A 65 14.25 3.55 12.08
CA SER A 65 13.25 4.39 11.42
C SER A 65 12.17 3.59 10.71
N TRP A 66 10.91 3.98 10.92
CA TRP A 66 9.74 3.32 10.33
C TRP A 66 8.84 4.32 9.60
N LEU A 67 8.58 4.08 8.32
CA LEU A 67 7.53 4.75 7.54
C LEU A 67 6.35 3.80 7.30
N ASP A 68 5.14 4.23 7.62
CA ASP A 68 3.93 3.47 7.32
C ASP A 68 3.03 4.26 6.35
N LEU A 69 2.78 3.65 5.20
CA LEU A 69 2.01 4.18 4.10
C LEU A 69 0.56 3.71 4.22
N CYS A 70 -0.39 4.64 4.27
CA CYS A 70 -1.80 4.41 4.59
C CYS A 70 -1.99 3.97 6.05
N SER A 71 -1.42 4.75 6.97
CA SER A 71 -1.36 4.44 8.40
C SER A 71 -2.70 4.53 9.15
N GLY A 72 -3.74 5.06 8.50
CA GLY A 72 -5.05 5.32 9.09
C GLY A 72 -4.96 6.25 10.31
N GLU A 73 -5.29 5.71 11.49
CA GLU A 73 -5.25 6.45 12.76
C GLU A 73 -3.87 6.37 13.45
N GLY A 74 -2.94 5.60 12.88
CA GLY A 74 -1.60 5.39 13.44
C GLY A 74 -1.59 4.67 14.79
N LEU A 75 -2.61 3.85 15.12
CA LEU A 75 -2.70 3.17 16.42
C LEU A 75 -1.48 2.26 16.69
N ALA A 76 -1.12 1.42 15.73
CA ALA A 76 0.09 0.59 15.81
C ALA A 76 1.37 1.42 15.96
N LEU A 77 1.45 2.58 15.28
CA LEU A 77 2.62 3.48 15.36
C LEU A 77 2.72 4.15 16.72
N ARG A 78 1.59 4.57 17.32
CA ARG A 78 1.53 5.12 18.68
C ARG A 78 1.98 4.11 19.72
N GLU A 79 1.60 2.84 19.55
CA GLU A 79 2.08 1.76 20.43
C GLU A 79 3.59 1.52 20.24
N ALA A 80 4.06 1.49 18.99
CA ALA A 80 5.47 1.27 18.69
C ALA A 80 6.36 2.39 19.22
N ALA A 81 5.96 3.65 19.07
CA ALA A 81 6.72 4.80 19.56
C ALA A 81 6.89 4.77 21.09
N ARG A 82 5.89 4.26 21.83
CA ARG A 82 6.01 4.06 23.28
C ARG A 82 6.99 2.94 23.66
N GLN A 83 7.07 1.89 22.84
CA GLN A 83 7.99 0.76 23.06
C GLN A 83 9.42 1.08 22.60
N LEU A 84 9.56 1.97 21.62
CA LEU A 84 10.81 2.33 20.97
C LEU A 84 11.03 3.85 21.05
N PRO A 85 11.37 4.40 22.24
CA PRO A 85 11.43 5.85 22.46
C PRO A 85 12.52 6.58 21.66
N ARG A 86 13.44 5.83 21.02
CA ARG A 86 14.48 6.38 20.14
C ARG A 86 14.18 6.17 18.65
N ALA A 87 13.09 5.48 18.31
CA ALA A 87 12.71 5.27 16.93
C ALA A 87 12.13 6.55 16.32
N VAL A 88 12.41 6.77 15.04
CA VAL A 88 11.76 7.82 14.23
C VAL A 88 10.66 7.15 13.42
N ILE A 89 9.41 7.43 13.75
CA ILE A 89 8.25 6.79 13.14
C ILE A 89 7.41 7.84 12.42
N THR A 90 7.11 7.61 11.15
CA THR A 90 6.26 8.47 10.33
C THR A 90 5.10 7.66 9.78
N GLY A 91 3.87 8.03 10.12
CA GLY A 91 2.66 7.51 9.48
C GLY A 91 2.14 8.52 8.48
N VAL A 92 1.77 8.06 7.29
CA VAL A 92 1.12 8.91 6.28
C VAL A 92 -0.21 8.32 5.89
N ASP A 93 -1.25 9.13 5.88
CA ASP A 93 -2.58 8.72 5.41
C ASP A 93 -3.27 9.88 4.67
N LEU A 94 -4.24 9.56 3.81
CA LEU A 94 -4.96 10.58 3.04
C LEU A 94 -6.03 11.28 3.88
N VAL A 95 -6.65 10.57 4.82
CA VAL A 95 -7.86 11.02 5.54
C VAL A 95 -7.74 10.98 7.05
N GLY A 96 -6.54 10.77 7.58
CA GLY A 96 -6.30 10.70 9.01
C GLY A 96 -4.83 10.87 9.36
N PRO A 97 -4.47 10.87 10.66
CA PRO A 97 -5.31 10.47 11.80
C PRO A 97 -6.35 11.53 12.20
N LEU A 98 -7.53 11.09 12.64
CA LEU A 98 -8.58 11.92 13.21
C LEU A 98 -8.46 12.05 14.74
N LEU A 99 -7.69 11.17 15.38
CA LEU A 99 -7.42 11.21 16.82
C LEU A 99 -6.58 12.42 17.23
N ARG A 100 -7.19 13.35 17.98
CA ARG A 100 -6.56 14.56 18.55
C ARG A 100 -5.79 14.31 19.86
N THR A 101 -5.17 13.14 20.01
CA THR A 101 -4.38 12.81 21.19
C THR A 101 -2.90 13.15 20.96
N ALA A 102 -2.24 13.64 22.02
CA ALA A 102 -0.81 13.93 21.98
C ALA A 102 -0.02 12.74 21.42
N LEU A 103 0.89 13.04 20.50
CA LEU A 103 1.75 12.03 19.90
C LEU A 103 2.90 11.71 20.87
N PRO A 104 3.29 10.44 21.04
CA PRO A 104 4.55 10.10 21.70
C PRO A 104 5.74 10.75 20.97
N ASP A 105 6.82 11.00 21.69
CA ASP A 105 8.06 11.48 21.09
C ASP A 105 8.53 10.53 19.97
N GLY A 106 9.09 11.11 18.91
CA GLY A 106 9.58 10.34 17.75
C GLY A 106 8.48 9.88 16.78
N LEU A 107 7.19 10.12 17.06
CA LEU A 107 6.09 9.85 16.12
C LEU A 107 5.61 11.11 15.41
N GLU A 108 5.61 11.07 14.09
CA GLU A 108 4.95 12.03 13.20
C GLU A 108 3.80 11.34 12.45
N LEU A 109 2.63 11.97 12.41
CA LEU A 109 1.51 11.52 11.59
C LEU A 109 1.13 12.63 10.59
N VAL A 110 1.19 12.32 9.30
CA VAL A 110 1.06 13.26 8.20
C VAL A 110 -0.19 12.94 7.39
N THR A 111 -1.06 13.94 7.20
CA THR A 111 -2.18 13.84 6.27
C THR A 111 -1.75 14.33 4.89
N ALA A 112 -1.56 13.41 3.93
CA ALA A 112 -1.09 13.77 2.60
C ALA A 112 -1.46 12.73 1.52
N ASN A 113 -1.54 13.20 0.27
CA ASN A 113 -1.63 12.33 -0.90
C ASN A 113 -0.26 11.67 -1.17
N LEU A 114 -0.18 10.36 -0.98
CA LEU A 114 1.03 9.57 -1.22
C LEU A 114 1.55 9.62 -2.67
N GLY A 115 0.69 9.89 -3.65
CA GLY A 115 1.10 10.10 -5.05
C GLY A 115 2.00 11.32 -5.24
N ARG A 116 1.92 12.31 -4.33
CA ARG A 116 2.68 13.57 -4.38
C ARG A 116 3.66 13.76 -3.22
N TRP A 117 3.35 13.18 -2.07
CA TRP A 117 4.16 13.29 -0.85
C TRP A 117 5.43 12.44 -0.93
N SER A 118 6.53 12.95 -0.39
CA SER A 118 7.79 12.21 -0.26
C SER A 118 8.48 12.54 1.07
N PRO A 119 9.18 11.57 1.69
CA PRO A 119 9.90 11.82 2.93
C PRO A 119 11.23 12.56 2.69
N GLY A 120 11.68 13.31 3.69
CA GLY A 120 13.03 13.91 3.72
C GLY A 120 14.14 12.95 4.16
N ARG A 121 13.84 11.66 4.40
CA ARG A 121 14.79 10.66 4.88
C ARG A 121 14.53 9.28 4.32
N ARG A 122 15.49 8.38 4.54
CA ARG A 122 15.34 6.94 4.31
C ARG A 122 14.91 6.22 5.59
N TYR A 123 14.33 5.03 5.43
CA TYR A 123 13.75 4.22 6.50
C TYR A 123 14.26 2.79 6.54
N ASP A 124 14.38 2.25 7.75
CA ASP A 124 14.78 0.86 8.01
C ASP A 124 13.62 -0.11 7.85
N LEU A 125 12.40 0.37 8.11
CA LEU A 125 11.16 -0.32 7.83
C LEU A 125 10.23 0.59 7.04
N ILE A 126 9.67 0.08 5.94
CA ILE A 126 8.53 0.69 5.26
C ILE A 126 7.39 -0.33 5.24
N THR A 127 6.20 0.07 5.68
CA THR A 127 5.01 -0.79 5.61
C THR A 127 3.90 -0.14 4.81
N CYS A 128 3.06 -0.96 4.19
CA CYS A 128 1.77 -0.53 3.62
C CYS A 128 0.75 -1.64 3.83
N VAL A 129 0.08 -1.61 4.99
CA VAL A 129 -0.82 -2.69 5.42
C VAL A 129 -2.21 -2.46 4.84
N HIS A 130 -2.53 -3.17 3.74
CA HIS A 130 -3.80 -3.07 3.00
C HIS A 130 -4.06 -1.71 2.33
N GLY A 131 -3.11 -0.78 2.39
CA GLY A 131 -3.24 0.56 1.82
C GLY A 131 -3.26 0.60 0.28
N LEU A 132 -2.50 -0.29 -0.37
CA LEU A 132 -2.41 -0.30 -1.84
C LEU A 132 -3.74 -0.58 -2.56
N HIS A 133 -4.77 -1.06 -1.84
CA HIS A 133 -6.13 -1.21 -2.39
C HIS A 133 -6.83 0.10 -2.71
N TYR A 134 -6.30 1.22 -2.18
CA TYR A 134 -6.87 2.55 -2.32
C TYR A 134 -5.95 3.51 -3.07
N ILE A 135 -4.82 3.00 -3.59
CA ILE A 135 -3.87 3.77 -4.39
C ILE A 135 -4.09 3.48 -5.87
N GLY A 136 -4.25 4.55 -6.66
CA GLY A 136 -4.36 4.49 -8.11
C GLY A 136 -3.07 3.96 -8.73
N ASP A 137 -2.02 4.78 -8.81
CA ASP A 137 -0.70 4.32 -9.29
C ASP A 137 0.13 3.64 -8.18
N ARG A 138 -0.27 2.43 -7.81
CA ARG A 138 0.42 1.65 -6.76
C ARG A 138 1.79 1.15 -7.19
N LEU A 139 2.06 1.04 -8.51
CA LEU A 139 3.38 0.61 -8.99
C LEU A 139 4.39 1.73 -8.85
N ALA A 140 4.04 2.97 -9.22
CA ALA A 140 4.89 4.13 -8.98
C ALA A 140 5.14 4.36 -7.47
N LEU A 141 4.14 4.13 -6.62
CA LEU A 141 4.35 4.22 -5.16
C LEU A 141 5.37 3.18 -4.67
N LEU A 142 5.34 1.94 -5.18
CA LEU A 142 6.31 0.89 -4.81
C LEU A 142 7.73 1.22 -5.28
N GLU A 143 7.89 1.78 -6.48
CA GLU A 143 9.20 2.26 -6.97
C GLU A 143 9.79 3.34 -6.06
N ARG A 144 8.96 4.32 -5.69
CA ARG A 144 9.36 5.41 -4.80
C ARG A 144 9.69 4.90 -3.41
N ALA A 145 8.85 4.02 -2.84
CA ALA A 145 9.11 3.39 -1.55
C ALA A 145 10.42 2.60 -1.53
N ALA A 146 10.76 1.89 -2.61
CA ALA A 146 12.05 1.21 -2.73
C ALA A 146 13.25 2.17 -2.62
N SER A 147 13.12 3.39 -3.17
CA SER A 147 14.16 4.42 -3.07
C SER A 147 14.27 5.05 -1.68
N TRP A 148 13.21 4.99 -0.88
CA TRP A 148 13.15 5.52 0.49
C TRP A 148 13.69 4.53 1.53
N LEU A 149 14.06 3.32 1.15
CA LEU A 149 14.70 2.38 2.09
C LEU A 149 16.17 2.73 2.34
N THR A 150 16.63 2.43 3.55
CA THR A 150 18.06 2.33 3.86
C THR A 150 18.67 1.10 3.16
N GLY A 151 20.01 1.02 3.07
CA GLY A 151 20.69 -0.10 2.40
C GLY A 151 20.38 -1.48 3.01
N THR A 152 20.01 -1.51 4.29
CA THR A 152 19.63 -2.71 5.06
C THR A 152 18.13 -2.81 5.32
N GLY A 153 17.35 -1.83 4.87
CA GLY A 153 15.94 -1.70 5.21
C GLY A 153 15.05 -2.77 4.58
N LEU A 154 13.82 -2.85 5.08
CA LEU A 154 12.78 -3.75 4.62
C LEU A 154 11.51 -2.99 4.26
N LEU A 155 11.00 -3.19 3.04
CA LEU A 155 9.65 -2.79 2.64
C LEU A 155 8.73 -4.02 2.69
N VAL A 156 7.55 -3.87 3.28
CA VAL A 156 6.48 -4.90 3.28
C VAL A 156 5.12 -4.26 3.01
N ALA A 157 4.44 -4.73 1.97
CA ALA A 157 3.12 -4.21 1.59
C ALA A 157 2.14 -5.36 1.31
N HIS A 158 0.84 -5.08 1.42
CA HIS A 158 -0.18 -5.98 0.87
C HIS A 158 -0.55 -5.55 -0.54
N LEU A 159 -0.44 -6.47 -1.49
CA LEU A 159 -0.78 -6.28 -2.89
C LEU A 159 -1.78 -7.36 -3.31
N ASP A 160 -2.93 -6.93 -3.84
CA ASP A 160 -3.88 -7.78 -4.54
C ASP A 160 -3.64 -7.68 -6.06
N PRO A 161 -2.96 -8.65 -6.68
CA PRO A 161 -2.68 -8.61 -8.11
C PRO A 161 -3.96 -8.66 -8.94
N SER A 162 -5.02 -9.28 -8.42
CA SER A 162 -6.28 -9.46 -9.13
C SER A 162 -7.03 -8.15 -9.38
N THR A 163 -6.54 -7.02 -8.88
CA THR A 163 -7.05 -5.67 -9.14
C THR A 163 -6.22 -4.90 -10.18
N LEU A 164 -5.20 -5.54 -10.77
CA LEU A 164 -4.37 -4.97 -11.82
C LEU A 164 -4.96 -5.30 -13.18
N ARG A 165 -5.11 -4.30 -14.04
CA ARG A 165 -5.82 -4.41 -15.32
C ARG A 165 -4.97 -3.92 -16.48
N ARG A 166 -5.15 -4.55 -17.63
CA ARG A 166 -4.71 -4.05 -18.94
C ARG A 166 -5.71 -3.01 -19.47
N PRO A 167 -5.38 -2.28 -20.56
CA PRO A 167 -6.28 -1.27 -21.11
C PRO A 167 -7.63 -1.82 -21.56
N ASP A 168 -7.69 -3.10 -21.94
CA ASP A 168 -8.90 -3.82 -22.34
C ASP A 168 -9.69 -4.42 -21.15
N GLY A 169 -9.26 -4.15 -19.91
CA GLY A 169 -9.87 -4.70 -18.69
C GLY A 169 -9.42 -6.13 -18.36
N SER A 170 -8.56 -6.76 -19.15
CA SER A 170 -8.05 -8.10 -18.84
C SER A 170 -7.04 -8.09 -17.67
N ASP A 171 -6.85 -9.25 -17.03
CA ASP A 171 -5.95 -9.40 -15.87
C ASP A 171 -4.48 -9.08 -16.19
N ALA A 172 -3.89 -8.13 -15.47
CA ALA A 172 -2.46 -7.80 -15.58
C ALA A 172 -1.59 -8.43 -14.47
N SER A 173 -2.13 -9.31 -13.63
CA SER A 173 -1.42 -9.89 -12.48
C SER A 173 -0.08 -10.52 -12.84
N ARG A 174 -0.09 -11.43 -13.83
CA ARG A 174 1.09 -12.21 -14.22
C ARG A 174 2.28 -11.35 -14.68
N PRO A 175 2.13 -10.46 -15.69
CA PRO A 175 3.25 -9.63 -16.13
C PRO A 175 3.73 -8.68 -15.03
N VAL A 176 2.84 -8.09 -14.23
CA VAL A 176 3.23 -7.20 -13.14
C VAL A 176 4.03 -7.94 -12.06
N LEU A 177 3.58 -9.11 -11.62
CA LEU A 177 4.31 -9.92 -10.65
C LEU A 177 5.67 -10.40 -11.20
N ALA A 178 5.77 -10.68 -12.50
CA ALA A 178 7.03 -11.03 -13.13
C ALA A 178 8.03 -9.84 -13.11
N ALA A 179 7.57 -8.64 -13.44
CA ALA A 179 8.40 -7.43 -13.39
C ALA A 179 8.81 -7.07 -11.95
N LEU A 180 7.91 -7.16 -10.97
CA LEU A 180 8.23 -6.97 -9.56
C LEU A 180 9.31 -7.95 -9.09
N ARG A 181 9.21 -9.23 -9.49
CA ARG A 181 10.23 -10.23 -9.18
C ARG A 181 11.57 -9.92 -9.84
N ALA A 182 11.56 -9.48 -11.10
CA ALA A 182 12.77 -9.05 -11.80
C ALA A 182 13.44 -7.84 -11.14
N ALA A 183 12.64 -6.93 -10.57
CA ALA A 183 13.10 -5.82 -9.72
C ALA A 183 13.56 -6.26 -8.32
N GLY A 184 13.47 -7.56 -8.00
CA GLY A 184 13.91 -8.19 -6.76
C GLY A 184 12.93 -8.08 -5.59
N PHE A 185 11.65 -7.81 -5.85
CA PHE A 185 10.59 -8.02 -4.88
C PHE A 185 10.27 -9.50 -4.73
N GLN A 186 9.80 -9.89 -3.55
CA GLN A 186 9.27 -11.22 -3.27
C GLN A 186 7.77 -11.11 -3.00
N TYR A 187 6.98 -12.06 -3.52
CA TYR A 187 5.54 -12.09 -3.32
C TYR A 187 5.09 -13.42 -2.71
N ALA A 188 4.42 -13.35 -1.57
CA ALA A 188 3.83 -14.49 -0.88
C ALA A 188 2.31 -14.50 -1.09
N ALA A 189 1.85 -15.26 -2.08
CA ALA A 189 0.43 -15.31 -2.48
C ALA A 189 -0.53 -15.66 -1.33
N ARG A 190 -0.14 -16.59 -0.45
CA ARG A 190 -0.95 -17.00 0.72
C ARG A 190 -1.37 -15.82 1.60
N HIS A 191 -0.54 -14.78 1.68
CA HIS A 191 -0.77 -13.62 2.53
C HIS A 191 -0.92 -12.32 1.73
N HIS A 192 -0.96 -12.40 0.39
CA HIS A 192 -0.95 -11.23 -0.49
C HIS A 192 0.18 -10.24 -0.17
N ARG A 193 1.33 -10.74 0.34
CA ARG A 193 2.39 -9.91 0.90
C ARG A 193 3.53 -9.77 -0.09
N LEU A 194 3.84 -8.53 -0.43
CA LEU A 194 4.98 -8.14 -1.24
C LEU A 194 6.09 -7.61 -0.31
N SER A 195 7.34 -8.00 -0.53
CA SER A 195 8.48 -7.49 0.24
C SER A 195 9.69 -7.17 -0.62
N LEU A 196 10.52 -6.26 -0.13
CA LEU A 196 11.78 -5.84 -0.75
C LEU A 196 12.81 -5.56 0.35
N ARG A 197 14.02 -6.13 0.21
CA ARG A 197 15.16 -5.85 1.08
C ARG A 197 16.18 -4.97 0.37
N GLY A 198 16.69 -4.00 1.12
CA GLY A 198 17.71 -3.05 0.69
C GLY A 198 17.20 -2.00 -0.28
N GLY A 199 17.41 -0.75 0.06
CA GLY A 199 16.98 0.38 -0.73
C GLY A 199 17.75 0.53 -2.03
N ARG A 200 17.01 0.78 -3.11
CA ARG A 200 17.53 0.99 -4.46
C ARG A 200 16.50 1.70 -5.32
N PRO A 201 16.93 2.44 -6.36
CA PRO A 201 16.04 2.82 -7.44
C PRO A 201 15.43 1.57 -8.09
N VAL A 202 14.14 1.63 -8.39
CA VAL A 202 13.42 0.60 -9.15
C VAL A 202 12.68 1.30 -10.28
N THR A 203 12.61 0.65 -11.44
CA THR A 203 11.77 1.07 -12.55
C THR A 203 11.05 -0.15 -13.09
N LEU A 204 9.73 -0.08 -13.14
CA LEU A 204 8.82 -1.08 -13.66
C LEU A 204 8.36 -0.63 -15.05
N PRO A 205 8.24 -1.54 -16.02
CA PRO A 205 7.99 -1.19 -17.42
C PRO A 205 6.49 -1.01 -17.69
N PHE A 206 5.78 -0.24 -16.86
CA PHE A 206 4.34 -0.02 -16.97
C PHE A 206 4.00 1.45 -16.98
N ALA A 207 3.07 1.85 -17.86
CA ALA A 207 2.51 3.19 -17.85
C ALA A 207 1.11 3.17 -17.23
N TYR A 208 0.92 3.90 -16.13
CA TYR A 208 -0.38 4.01 -15.47
C TYR A 208 -1.38 4.81 -16.32
N LEU A 209 -2.58 4.25 -16.49
CA LEU A 209 -3.64 4.84 -17.32
C LEU A 209 -4.73 5.52 -16.49
N GLY A 210 -4.91 5.08 -15.25
CA GLY A 210 -5.97 5.54 -14.34
C GLY A 210 -6.50 4.38 -13.51
N ALA A 211 -7.45 4.70 -12.63
CA ALA A 211 -8.09 3.73 -11.76
C ALA A 211 -9.59 3.67 -12.01
N ASP A 212 -10.17 2.51 -11.77
CA ASP A 212 -11.60 2.29 -11.67
C ASP A 212 -11.97 2.19 -10.18
N PRO A 213 -12.70 3.17 -9.61
CA PRO A 213 -13.13 3.15 -8.22
C PRO A 213 -14.35 2.25 -7.98
N HIS A 214 -14.94 1.68 -9.03
CA HIS A 214 -16.11 0.80 -8.99
C HIS A 214 -15.76 -0.67 -9.26
N ALA A 215 -14.48 -1.03 -9.16
CA ALA A 215 -13.96 -2.37 -9.44
C ALA A 215 -14.50 -3.49 -8.52
N GLY A 216 -15.21 -3.13 -7.46
CA GLY A 216 -15.76 -4.07 -6.48
C GLY A 216 -14.81 -4.34 -5.31
N PRO A 217 -15.04 -5.42 -4.54
CA PRO A 217 -14.29 -5.68 -3.33
C PRO A 217 -12.89 -6.28 -3.60
N ASN A 218 -11.91 -5.93 -2.75
CA ASN A 218 -10.62 -6.61 -2.67
C ASN A 218 -10.75 -7.98 -1.94
N TYR A 219 -9.64 -8.73 -1.82
CA TYR A 219 -9.63 -10.02 -1.11
C TYR A 219 -10.00 -9.96 0.38
N THR A 220 -10.07 -8.78 0.99
CA THR A 220 -10.56 -8.60 2.38
C THR A 220 -12.07 -8.36 2.45
N GLY A 221 -12.74 -8.21 1.30
CA GLY A 221 -14.17 -7.93 1.19
C GLY A 221 -14.53 -6.44 1.20
N GLN A 222 -13.55 -5.53 1.34
CA GLN A 222 -13.78 -4.08 1.30
C GLN A 222 -13.78 -3.57 -0.15
N PRO A 223 -14.62 -2.57 -0.51
CA PRO A 223 -14.51 -1.87 -1.78
C PRO A 223 -13.09 -1.40 -2.04
N ALA A 224 -12.62 -1.51 -3.28
CA ALA A 224 -11.26 -1.15 -3.65
C ALA A 224 -11.21 -0.60 -5.08
N VAL A 225 -10.05 -0.06 -5.44
CA VAL A 225 -9.79 0.44 -6.79
C VAL A 225 -9.07 -0.62 -7.63
N ALA A 226 -9.42 -0.73 -8.91
CA ALA A 226 -8.59 -1.41 -9.89
C ALA A 226 -7.68 -0.42 -10.60
N SER A 227 -6.42 -0.79 -10.79
CA SER A 227 -5.41 0.05 -11.42
C SER A 227 -5.09 -0.45 -12.82
N TYR A 228 -5.16 0.43 -13.81
CA TYR A 228 -4.96 0.10 -15.21
C TYR A 228 -3.58 0.52 -15.70
N TYR A 229 -2.89 -0.40 -16.38
CA TYR A 229 -1.54 -0.20 -16.88
C TYR A 229 -1.42 -0.63 -18.34
N ARG A 230 -0.58 0.08 -19.10
CA ARG A 230 -0.06 -0.36 -20.40
C ARG A 230 1.32 -0.98 -20.24
#